data_AF-A0A944YEZ9-F1
#
_entry.id   AF-A0A944YEZ9-F1
#
_cell.length_a   1.000
_cell.length_b   1.000
_cell.length_c   1.000
_cell.angle_alpha   90.00
_cell.angle_beta   90.00
_cell.angle_gamma   90.00
#
_symmetry.space_group_name_H-M   'P 1'
#
loop_
_entity.id
_entity.type
_entity.pdbx_description
1 polymer ?
#
loop_
_entity_poly.entity_id
_entity_poly.type
_entity_poly.pdbx_seq_one_letter_code
_entity_poly.pdbx_strand_id
1 'polypeptide(L)'
;MLNFLKPVSSTTNRTSLGRLVNQSTKLLMGSIGLLILLLAFLTLFHQNANATRGYQLRNLERERSQLLLDQEIVQMQVAQKQALTLLEKDIYIQSMVQVKRPKYTEVEKTVAVSNKL
;
A
#
# COMPACT_ATOMS: atom_id res chain seq x y z
N MET A 1 8.34 12.81 -96.52
CA MET A 1 7.08 12.25 -95.98
C MET A 1 7.45 11.03 -95.13
N LEU A 2 7.35 11.16 -93.81
CA LEU A 2 7.18 10.14 -92.75
C LEU A 2 7.87 10.63 -91.46
N ASN A 3 7.11 11.43 -90.71
CA ASN A 3 7.29 11.56 -89.28
C ASN A 3 6.28 10.62 -88.59
N PHE A 4 6.57 10.30 -87.32
CA PHE A 4 5.73 9.60 -86.33
C PHE A 4 5.69 8.08 -86.41
N LEU A 5 6.46 7.46 -85.50
CA LEU A 5 5.94 6.57 -84.44
C LEU A 5 7.13 6.09 -83.59
N LYS A 6 7.54 6.91 -82.61
CA LYS A 6 8.32 6.38 -81.47
C LYS A 6 7.32 5.83 -80.44
N PRO A 7 7.46 4.58 -79.98
CA PRO A 7 6.60 4.04 -78.95
C PRO A 7 6.79 4.81 -77.63
N VAL A 8 5.69 5.30 -77.08
CA VAL A 8 5.60 5.91 -75.75
C VAL A 8 6.07 4.91 -74.70
N SER A 9 7.12 5.29 -73.97
CA SER A 9 7.67 4.54 -72.83
C SER A 9 6.77 4.67 -71.60
N SER A 10 5.70 3.86 -71.54
CA SER A 10 4.73 3.85 -70.42
C SER A 10 5.14 2.94 -69.24
N THR A 11 6.29 2.29 -69.30
CA THR A 11 6.71 1.27 -68.30
C THR A 11 7.46 1.86 -67.08
N THR A 12 8.03 3.07 -67.19
CA THR A 12 8.87 3.67 -66.13
C THR A 12 8.07 4.12 -64.90
N ASN A 13 6.81 4.51 -65.07
CA ASN A 13 5.99 5.03 -63.97
C ASN A 13 5.54 3.94 -62.98
N ARG A 14 5.39 2.69 -63.42
CA ARG A 14 4.95 1.58 -62.56
C ARG A 14 6.03 1.10 -61.59
N THR A 15 7.30 1.13 -61.99
CA THR A 15 8.42 0.72 -61.13
C THR A 15 8.75 1.77 -60.08
N SER A 16 8.57 3.06 -60.39
CA SER A 16 8.70 4.17 -59.44
C SER A 16 7.66 4.10 -58.31
N LEU A 17 6.40 3.83 -58.65
CA LEU A 17 5.32 3.71 -57.67
C LEU A 17 5.52 2.51 -56.72
N GLY A 18 5.95 1.37 -57.25
CA GLY A 18 6.26 0.19 -56.43
C GLY A 18 7.44 0.39 -55.47
N ARG A 19 8.47 1.15 -55.88
CA ARG A 19 9.59 1.53 -55.02
C ARG A 19 9.14 2.48 -53.90
N LEU A 20 8.29 3.44 -54.22
CA LEU A 20 7.74 4.40 -53.25
C LEU A 20 6.89 3.68 -52.19
N VAL A 21 6.02 2.75 -52.61
CA VAL A 21 5.19 1.94 -51.70
C VAL A 21 6.05 1.03 -50.80
N ASN A 22 7.10 0.42 -51.35
CA ASN A 22 8.03 -0.38 -50.52
C ASN A 22 8.82 0.49 -49.53
N GLN A 23 9.20 1.71 -49.92
CA GLN A 23 9.92 2.62 -49.04
C GLN A 23 9.02 3.14 -47.92
N SER A 24 7.77 3.50 -48.20
CA SER A 24 6.80 3.90 -47.18
C SER A 24 6.49 2.74 -46.23
N THR A 25 6.39 1.51 -46.74
CA THR A 25 6.13 0.32 -45.92
C THR A 25 7.30 0.02 -44.97
N LYS A 26 8.55 0.16 -45.44
CA LYS A 26 9.75 0.01 -44.59
C LYS A 26 9.84 1.08 -43.51
N LEU A 27 9.52 2.33 -43.85
CA LEU A 27 9.48 3.43 -42.88
C LEU A 27 8.38 3.22 -41.83
N LEU A 28 7.19 2.74 -42.25
CA LEU A 28 6.08 2.42 -41.35
C LEU A 28 6.43 1.27 -40.40
N MET A 29 7.03 0.19 -40.92
CA MET A 29 7.50 -0.94 -40.11
C MET A 29 8.51 -0.48 -39.05
N GLY A 30 9.46 0.38 -39.44
CA GLY A 30 10.46 0.94 -38.53
C GLY A 30 9.85 1.86 -37.48
N SER A 31 8.89 2.72 -37.86
CA SER A 31 8.25 3.65 -36.92
C SER A 31 7.38 2.92 -35.90
N ILE A 32 6.67 1.86 -36.30
CA ILE A 32 5.91 1.01 -35.37
C ILE A 32 6.85 0.32 -34.39
N GLY A 33 7.97 -0.24 -34.87
CA GLY A 33 8.98 -0.86 -33.99
C GLY A 33 9.57 0.13 -32.98
N LEU A 34 9.88 1.35 -33.43
CA LEU A 34 10.38 2.41 -32.56
C LEU A 34 9.35 2.82 -31.49
N LEU A 35 8.08 2.96 -31.88
CA LEU A 35 6.99 3.30 -30.96
C LEU A 35 6.81 2.22 -29.89
N ILE A 36 6.86 0.94 -30.27
CA ILE A 36 6.77 -0.19 -29.33
C ILE A 36 7.95 -0.15 -28.36
N LEU A 37 9.18 0.08 -28.83
CA LEU A 37 10.36 0.19 -27.97
C LEU A 37 10.22 1.36 -26.99
N LEU A 38 9.80 2.54 -27.47
CA LEU A 38 9.58 3.71 -26.62
C LEU A 38 8.52 3.44 -25.53
N LEU A 39 7.40 2.80 -25.89
CA LEU A 39 6.37 2.42 -24.93
C LEU A 39 6.87 1.38 -23.92
N ALA A 40 7.69 0.41 -24.36
CA ALA A 40 8.30 -0.56 -23.48
C ALA A 40 9.25 0.11 -22.48
N PHE A 41 10.13 1.01 -22.94
CA PHE A 41 11.00 1.79 -22.06
C PHE A 41 10.20 2.66 -21.08
N LEU A 42 9.18 3.37 -21.56
CA LEU A 42 8.31 4.19 -20.71
C LEU A 42 7.63 3.34 -19.63
N THR A 43 7.14 2.17 -19.99
CA THR A 43 6.51 1.23 -19.06
C THR A 43 7.52 0.71 -18.03
N LEU A 44 8.74 0.39 -18.44
CA LEU A 44 9.81 -0.01 -17.52
C LEU A 44 10.16 1.12 -16.54
N PHE A 45 10.32 2.35 -17.01
CA PHE A 45 10.55 3.51 -16.13
C PHE A 45 9.37 3.75 -15.18
N HIS A 46 8.13 3.59 -15.64
CA HIS A 46 6.94 3.74 -14.81
C HIS A 46 6.88 2.65 -13.73
N GLN A 47 7.16 1.39 -14.08
CA GLN A 47 7.23 0.30 -13.11
C GLN A 47 8.37 0.48 -12.12
N ASN A 48 9.53 0.97 -12.56
CA ASN A 48 10.68 1.23 -11.70
C ASN A 48 10.43 2.41 -10.74
N ALA A 49 9.74 3.45 -11.23
CA ALA A 49 9.25 4.55 -10.40
C ALA A 49 8.18 4.07 -9.41
N ASN A 50 7.27 3.20 -9.83
CA ASN A 50 6.25 2.62 -8.95
C ASN A 50 6.84 1.66 -7.92
N ALA A 51 7.90 0.90 -8.25
CA ALA A 51 8.63 0.09 -7.27
C ALA A 51 9.26 1.00 -6.20
N THR A 52 9.94 2.07 -6.62
CA THR A 52 10.54 3.05 -5.70
C THR A 52 9.49 3.75 -4.82
N ARG A 53 8.37 4.19 -5.41
CA ARG A 53 7.24 4.78 -4.67
C ARG A 53 6.57 3.76 -3.74
N GLY A 54 6.51 2.49 -4.13
CA GLY A 54 6.00 1.40 -3.30
C GLY A 54 6.87 1.15 -2.06
N TYR A 55 8.20 1.21 -2.20
CA TYR A 55 9.11 1.13 -1.05
C TYR A 55 8.94 2.32 -0.09
N GLN A 56 8.76 3.53 -0.62
CA GLN A 56 8.47 4.72 0.20
C GLN A 56 7.15 4.59 0.95
N LEU A 57 6.10 4.10 0.28
CA LEU A 57 4.80 3.86 0.91
C LEU A 57 4.90 2.83 2.04
N ARG A 58 5.60 1.71 1.80
CA ARG A 58 5.76 0.67 2.83
C ARG A 58 6.56 1.13 4.04
N ASN A 59 7.48 2.07 3.87
CA ASN A 59 8.19 2.69 4.99
C ASN A 59 7.28 3.63 5.78
N LEU A 60 6.49 4.46 5.10
CA LEU A 60 5.49 5.33 5.75
C LEU A 60 4.41 4.53 6.49
N GLU A 61 3.96 3.40 5.94
CA GLU A 61 3.00 2.51 6.61
C GLU A 61 3.58 1.89 7.89
N ARG A 62 4.87 1.54 7.88
CA ARG A 62 5.57 1.06 9.08
C ARG A 62 5.67 2.14 10.15
N GLU A 63 6.09 3.34 9.76
CA GLU A 63 6.17 4.48 10.66
C GLU A 63 4.80 4.82 11.26
N ARG A 64 3.75 4.84 10.42
CA ARG A 64 2.36 5.03 10.87
C ARG A 64 1.91 3.93 11.83
N SER A 65 2.29 2.68 11.61
CA SER A 65 1.94 1.58 12.51
C SER A 65 2.65 1.68 13.86
N GLN A 66 3.91 2.11 13.88
CA GLN A 66 4.66 2.37 15.12
C GLN A 66 4.04 3.52 15.92
N LEU A 67 3.74 4.64 15.27
CA LEU A 67 3.11 5.79 15.93
C LEU A 67 1.74 5.45 16.53
N LEU A 68 0.95 4.61 15.85
CA LEU A 68 -0.33 4.15 16.37
C LEU A 68 -0.18 3.26 17.61
N LEU A 69 0.81 2.36 17.62
CA LEU A 69 1.11 1.53 18.80
C LEU A 69 1.52 2.38 20.00
N ASP A 70 2.41 3.36 19.77
CA ASP A 70 2.84 4.27 20.82
C ASP A 70 1.66 5.07 21.39
N GLN A 71 0.76 5.53 20.52
CA GLN A 71 -0.46 6.22 20.94
C GLN A 71 -1.37 5.31 21.78
N GLU A 72 -1.55 4.05 21.37
CA GLU A 72 -2.38 3.07 22.10
C GLU A 72 -1.82 2.80 23.51
N ILE A 73 -0.50 2.62 23.63
CA ILE A 73 0.17 2.44 24.93
C ILE A 73 -0.07 3.63 25.84
N VAL A 74 0.10 4.85 25.32
CA VAL A 74 -0.12 6.08 26.09
C VAL A 74 -1.58 6.21 26.53
N GLN A 75 -2.53 5.93 25.63
CA GLN A 75 -3.96 5.95 25.97
C GLN A 75 -4.30 4.93 27.06
N MET A 76 -3.75 3.71 26.99
CA MET A 76 -3.93 2.69 28.01
C MET A 76 -3.39 3.15 29.37
N GLN A 77 -2.21 3.78 29.41
CA GLN A 77 -1.65 4.33 30.65
C GLN A 77 -2.51 5.45 31.24
N VAL A 78 -3.05 6.33 30.39
CA VAL A 78 -3.97 7.39 30.82
C VAL A 78 -5.25 6.78 31.40
N ALA A 79 -5.84 5.80 30.73
CA ALA A 79 -7.02 5.11 31.20
C ALA A 79 -6.77 4.40 32.55
N GLN A 80 -5.60 3.77 32.71
CA GLN A 80 -5.22 3.13 33.98
C GLN A 80 -5.11 4.15 35.11
N LYS A 81 -4.47 5.31 34.88
CA LYS A 81 -4.40 6.39 35.86
C LYS A 81 -5.76 6.99 36.18
N GLN A 82 -6.63 7.16 35.18
CA GLN A 82 -8.00 7.62 35.37
C GLN A 82 -8.82 6.63 36.19
N ALA A 83 -8.72 5.33 35.89
CA ALA A 83 -9.38 4.28 36.65
C ALA A 83 -8.91 4.27 38.12
N LEU A 84 -7.61 4.42 38.36
CA LEU A 84 -7.06 4.50 39.71
C LEU A 84 -7.58 5.75 40.46
N THR A 85 -7.63 6.89 39.77
CA THR A 85 -8.17 8.15 40.33
C THR A 85 -9.66 8.03 40.64
N LEU A 86 -10.41 7.31 39.81
CA LEU A 86 -11.83 7.02 40.04
C LEU A 86 -12.02 6.16 41.30
N LEU A 87 -11.23 5.10 41.44
CA LEU A 87 -11.24 4.23 42.62
C LEU A 87 -10.85 4.99 43.90
N GLU A 88 -9.84 5.86 43.83
CA GLU A 88 -9.40 6.67 44.97
C GLU A 88 -10.46 7.70 45.42
N LYS A 89 -11.24 8.21 44.47
CA LYS A 89 -12.33 9.17 44.74
C LYS A 89 -13.64 8.50 45.16
N ASP A 90 -13.73 7.18 45.09
CA ASP A 90 -14.94 6.45 45.49
C ASP A 90 -15.07 6.42 47.02
N ILE A 91 -16.22 6.88 47.52
CA ILE A 91 -16.58 6.96 48.94
C ILE A 91 -16.54 5.58 49.60
N TYR A 92 -16.86 4.52 48.85
CA TYR A 92 -16.82 3.14 49.34
C TYR A 92 -15.38 2.62 49.54
N ILE A 93 -14.42 3.09 48.75
CA ILE A 93 -13.00 2.69 48.91
C ILE A 93 -12.31 3.53 49.97
N GLN A 94 -12.62 4.83 50.09
CA GLN A 94 -12.08 5.67 51.18
C GLN A 94 -12.53 5.21 52.57
N SER A 95 -13.68 4.53 52.65
CA SER A 95 -14.20 3.94 53.90
C SER A 95 -13.72 2.51 54.15
N MET A 96 -12.97 1.89 53.22
CA MET A 96 -12.36 0.57 53.44
C MET A 96 -11.13 0.68 54.36
N VAL A 97 -11.16 -0.09 55.45
CA VAL A 97 -10.02 -0.21 56.38
C VAL A 97 -8.94 -1.11 55.78
N GLN A 98 -7.71 -0.61 55.71
CA GLN A 98 -6.57 -1.35 55.19
C GLN A 98 -6.25 -2.57 56.09
N VAL A 99 -6.45 -3.79 55.57
CA VAL A 99 -6.24 -5.04 56.33
C VAL A 99 -4.74 -5.35 56.41
N LYS A 100 -4.11 -5.03 57.55
CA LYS A 100 -2.65 -5.19 57.76
C LYS A 100 -2.16 -6.65 57.86
N ARG A 101 -3.06 -7.62 58.09
CA ARG A 101 -2.74 -9.06 58.22
C ARG A 101 -3.88 -9.92 57.67
N PRO A 102 -3.93 -10.16 56.35
CA PRO A 102 -4.92 -11.06 55.79
C PRO A 102 -4.66 -12.50 56.27
N LYS A 103 -5.64 -13.10 56.95
CA LYS A 103 -5.62 -14.54 57.25
C LYS A 103 -6.29 -15.25 56.08
N TYR A 104 -5.49 -15.99 55.31
CA TYR A 104 -5.99 -16.83 54.23
C TYR A 104 -6.47 -18.15 54.81
N THR A 105 -7.73 -18.50 54.55
CA THR A 105 -8.28 -19.83 54.88
C THR A 105 -8.21 -20.69 53.64
N GLU A 106 -7.59 -21.88 53.74
CA GLU A 106 -7.68 -22.90 52.69
C GLU A 106 -9.14 -23.39 52.56
N VAL A 107 -9.52 -23.71 51.32
CA VAL A 107 -10.85 -23.65 50.71
C VAL A 107 -11.82 -24.74 51.18
N GLU A 108 -11.75 -25.21 52.42
CA GLU A 108 -12.58 -26.36 52.84
C GLU A 108 -13.35 -26.23 54.15
N LYS A 109 -13.56 -25.01 54.68
CA LYS A 109 -14.56 -24.82 55.74
C LYS A 109 -15.43 -23.61 55.48
N THR A 110 -16.62 -23.91 54.96
CA THR A 110 -17.81 -23.05 55.00
C THR A 110 -17.98 -22.51 56.41
N VAL A 111 -17.64 -21.24 56.61
CA VAL A 111 -17.97 -20.50 57.82
C VAL A 111 -19.43 -20.05 57.73
N ALA A 112 -20.33 -21.01 57.93
CA ALA A 112 -21.70 -20.74 58.32
C ALA A 112 -21.78 -20.92 59.84
N VAL A 113 -21.87 -19.76 60.51
CA VAL A 113 -22.26 -19.51 61.89
C VAL A 113 -23.08 -20.65 62.52
N SER A 114 -22.45 -21.45 63.39
CA SER A 114 -23.19 -22.09 64.48
C SER A 114 -23.13 -21.15 65.67
N ASN A 115 -24.20 -20.38 65.83
CA ASN A 115 -24.48 -19.66 67.06
C ASN A 115 -25.95 -19.85 67.38
N LYS A 116 -26.23 -20.68 68.39
CA LYS A 116 -27.41 -20.55 69.26
C LYS A 116 -27.21 -21.43 70.51
N LEU A 117 -27.02 -20.71 71.62
CA LEU A 117 -27.29 -21.01 73.04
C LEU A 117 -26.93 -22.40 73.57
#